data_AF-A0A537WB25-F1
#
_entry.id   AF-A0A537WB25-F1
#
_cell.length_a   1.000
_cell.length_b   1.000
_cell.length_c   1.000
_cell.angle_alpha   90.00
_cell.angle_beta   90.00
_cell.angle_gamma   90.00
#
_symmetry.space_group_name_H-M   'P 1'
#
loop_
_entity.id
_entity.type
_entity.pdbx_description
1 polymer ?
#
loop_
_entity_poly.entity_id
_entity_poly.type
_entity_poly.pdbx_seq_one_letter_code
_entity_poly.pdbx_strand_id
1 'polypeptide(L)'
;MPPAGGRSPWRNNRRLIALLLLAVMVGGPVAVVLGHDRPEEYAFIASIGGHPYRWNPCAPIHYVVNFYNAPPGALEDVKVVASRVKAATGIDLIYDGPTDEPPSRYRDAYEPDRYGERWAPVLIAWISAAPGDDSQWSRPGLQFAGLSTPLPALGGSGVYVSGWIVINTEQTGPPGF
;
A
#
# COMPACT_ATOMS: atom_id res chain seq x y z
N MET A 1 33.85 -59.21 -49.74
CA MET A 1 34.40 -59.73 -48.48
C MET A 1 34.50 -58.58 -47.47
N PRO A 2 33.91 -58.71 -46.26
CA PRO A 2 34.08 -57.81 -45.10
C PRO A 2 35.31 -58.25 -44.26
N PRO A 3 35.60 -57.78 -43.00
CA PRO A 3 34.91 -56.86 -42.06
C PRO A 3 35.88 -55.73 -41.53
N ALA A 4 35.79 -55.05 -40.37
CA ALA A 4 34.90 -55.03 -39.19
C ALA A 4 34.98 -53.67 -38.41
N GLY A 5 34.02 -53.41 -37.49
CA GLY A 5 34.12 -52.42 -36.39
C GLY A 5 33.76 -50.97 -36.77
N GLY A 6 32.90 -50.22 -36.06
CA GLY A 6 32.61 -50.16 -34.62
C GLY A 6 33.30 -48.90 -34.04
N ARG A 7 32.65 -47.93 -33.39
CA ARG A 7 31.50 -47.97 -32.46
C ARG A 7 30.66 -46.68 -32.51
N SER A 8 29.46 -46.76 -31.92
CA SER A 8 28.54 -45.66 -31.57
C SER A 8 28.16 -45.84 -30.08
N PRO A 9 27.50 -44.90 -29.36
CA PRO A 9 27.40 -43.44 -29.51
C PRO A 9 27.95 -42.70 -28.26
N TRP A 10 28.03 -41.36 -28.28
CA TRP A 10 27.78 -40.59 -27.04
C TRP A 10 26.70 -39.52 -27.25
N ARG A 11 25.58 -39.76 -26.57
CA ARG A 11 24.31 -39.05 -26.73
C ARG A 11 24.24 -37.92 -25.69
N ASN A 12 24.88 -36.78 -25.97
CA ASN A 12 24.76 -35.62 -25.08
C ASN A 12 23.36 -35.02 -25.19
N ASN A 13 22.49 -35.48 -24.29
CA ASN A 13 21.12 -35.01 -24.17
C ASN A 13 21.10 -33.52 -23.80
N ARG A 14 20.39 -32.76 -24.62
CA ARG A 14 19.52 -31.62 -24.24
C ARG A 14 19.37 -31.41 -22.72
N ARG A 15 19.70 -30.20 -22.28
CA ARG A 15 18.80 -29.35 -21.48
C ARG A 15 19.25 -27.90 -21.60
N LEU A 16 18.62 -27.18 -22.54
CA LEU A 16 18.61 -25.72 -22.55
C LEU A 16 18.01 -25.24 -21.23
N ILE A 17 18.75 -24.42 -20.48
CA ILE A 17 18.20 -23.72 -19.31
C ILE A 17 17.38 -22.54 -19.84
N ALA A 18 16.10 -22.78 -20.08
CA ALA A 18 15.15 -21.72 -20.36
C ALA A 18 14.82 -21.00 -19.04
N LEU A 19 15.43 -19.84 -18.82
CA LEU A 19 15.06 -18.92 -17.74
C LEU A 19 13.69 -18.32 -18.03
N LEU A 20 12.63 -19.02 -17.63
CA LEU A 20 11.28 -18.49 -17.54
C LEU A 20 11.21 -17.55 -16.32
N LEU A 21 11.63 -16.30 -16.52
CA LEU A 21 11.27 -15.19 -15.63
C LEU A 21 9.77 -14.95 -15.77
N LEU A 22 8.97 -15.74 -15.05
CA LEU A 22 7.55 -15.44 -14.85
C LEU A 22 7.47 -14.26 -13.88
N ALA A 23 7.61 -13.05 -14.41
CA ALA A 23 7.28 -11.83 -13.71
C ALA A 23 5.77 -11.81 -13.46
N VAL A 24 5.34 -12.48 -12.39
CA VAL A 24 3.99 -12.34 -11.85
C VAL A 24 3.91 -10.95 -11.24
N MET A 25 3.69 -9.96 -12.09
CA MET A 25 3.13 -8.69 -11.68
C MET A 25 1.75 -8.99 -11.10
N VAL A 26 1.69 -9.22 -9.78
CA VAL A 26 0.46 -9.07 -8.99
C VAL A 26 0.15 -7.58 -8.88
N GLY A 27 -0.01 -6.94 -10.05
CA GLY A 27 -0.66 -5.66 -10.18
C GLY A 27 -2.14 -5.89 -10.01
N GLY A 28 -2.58 -6.08 -8.76
CA GLY A 28 -3.97 -5.93 -8.42
C GLY A 28 -4.43 -4.56 -8.91
N PRO A 29 -5.62 -4.44 -9.53
CA PRO A 29 -6.06 -3.16 -10.07
C PRO A 29 -6.17 -2.15 -8.92
N VAL A 30 -5.31 -1.15 -8.93
CA VAL A 30 -5.51 0.08 -8.14
C VAL A 30 -6.71 0.77 -8.77
N ALA A 31 -7.90 0.47 -8.24
CA ALA A 31 -9.15 1.08 -8.67
C ALA A 31 -9.13 2.56 -8.28
N VAL A 32 -8.80 3.44 -9.23
CA VAL A 32 -8.99 4.88 -9.09
C VAL A 32 -10.48 5.14 -9.19
N VAL A 33 -11.15 5.21 -8.04
CA VAL A 33 -12.56 5.58 -7.96
C VAL A 33 -12.67 7.09 -8.16
N LEU A 34 -13.06 7.50 -9.37
CA LEU A 34 -13.53 8.85 -9.63
C LEU A 34 -14.96 8.95 -9.08
N GLY A 35 -15.17 9.83 -8.09
CA GLY A 35 -16.52 10.13 -7.62
C GLY A 35 -17.34 10.78 -8.73
N HIS A 36 -18.57 10.32 -8.92
CA HIS A 36 -19.57 11.04 -9.72
C HIS A 36 -20.35 11.99 -8.82
N ASP A 37 -20.86 13.09 -9.37
CA ASP A 37 -21.65 14.12 -8.64
C ASP A 37 -23.08 13.66 -8.23
N ARG A 38 -23.29 12.34 -8.07
CA ARG A 38 -24.54 11.74 -7.57
C ARG A 38 -24.25 11.00 -6.27
N PRO A 39 -24.75 11.48 -5.11
CA PRO A 39 -24.46 10.84 -3.81
C PRO A 39 -25.01 9.41 -3.68
N GLU A 40 -25.95 9.01 -4.55
CA GLU A 40 -26.45 7.65 -4.69
C GLU A 40 -25.55 6.70 -5.49
N GLU A 41 -24.56 7.20 -6.25
CA GLU A 41 -23.60 6.38 -7.01
C GLU A 41 -22.27 6.27 -6.25
N TYR A 42 -21.96 5.07 -5.72
CA TYR A 42 -20.69 4.78 -5.05
C TYR A 42 -20.05 3.50 -5.59
N ALA A 43 -18.73 3.41 -5.47
CA ALA A 43 -17.96 2.20 -5.75
C ALA A 43 -17.01 1.89 -4.58
N PHE A 44 -16.84 0.59 -4.27
CA PHE A 44 -15.92 0.15 -3.24
C PHE A 44 -14.50 -0.02 -3.79
N ILE A 45 -13.50 0.34 -2.99
CA ILE A 45 -12.07 0.20 -3.33
C ILE A 45 -11.73 -1.27 -3.68
N ALA A 46 -12.28 -2.22 -2.91
CA ALA A 46 -12.19 -3.65 -3.18
C ALA A 46 -13.43 -4.39 -2.68
N SER A 47 -13.73 -5.54 -3.28
CA SER A 47 -14.79 -6.46 -2.86
C SER A 47 -14.35 -7.92 -2.99
N ILE A 48 -14.93 -8.81 -2.19
CA ILE A 48 -14.80 -10.27 -2.29
C ILE A 48 -16.18 -10.91 -2.20
N GLY A 49 -16.51 -11.80 -3.13
CA GLY A 49 -17.82 -12.46 -3.18
C GLY A 49 -19.02 -11.51 -3.30
N GLY A 50 -18.82 -10.31 -3.85
CA GLY A 50 -19.85 -9.25 -3.91
C GLY A 50 -19.97 -8.39 -2.65
N HIS A 51 -19.22 -8.68 -1.58
CA HIS A 51 -19.20 -7.88 -0.35
C HIS A 51 -17.99 -6.94 -0.34
N PRO A 52 -18.13 -5.69 0.15
CA PRO A 52 -17.01 -4.75 0.24
C PRO A 52 -15.97 -5.20 1.27
N TYR A 53 -14.71 -4.86 1.01
CA TYR A 53 -13.70 -4.87 2.06
C TYR A 53 -14.01 -3.78 3.09
N ARG A 54 -13.79 -4.10 4.37
CA ARG A 54 -14.13 -3.20 5.48
C ARG A 54 -13.13 -3.28 6.62
N TRP A 55 -13.04 -2.22 7.42
CA TRP A 55 -12.38 -2.29 8.72
C TRP A 55 -13.24 -3.07 9.72
N ASN A 56 -12.63 -3.58 10.80
CA ASN A 56 -13.36 -4.14 11.93
C ASN A 56 -13.89 -2.98 12.79
N PRO A 57 -15.21 -2.71 12.84
CA PRO A 57 -15.75 -1.56 13.58
C PRO A 57 -15.63 -1.71 15.10
N CYS A 58 -15.37 -2.92 15.61
CA CYS A 58 -15.24 -3.21 17.04
C CYS A 58 -13.79 -3.18 17.54
N ALA A 59 -12.82 -2.85 16.67
CA ALA A 59 -11.41 -2.75 17.02
C ALA A 59 -10.87 -1.37 16.65
N PRO A 60 -9.99 -0.76 17.47
CA PRO A 60 -9.36 0.50 17.12
C PRO A 60 -8.41 0.32 15.94
N ILE A 61 -8.32 1.36 15.10
CA ILE A 61 -7.27 1.48 14.08
C ILE A 61 -6.08 2.18 14.73
N HIS A 62 -5.01 1.42 14.97
CA HIS A 62 -3.74 1.96 15.43
C HIS A 62 -3.03 2.68 14.27
N TYR A 63 -2.41 3.84 14.55
CA TYR A 63 -1.62 4.58 13.58
C TYR A 63 -0.32 5.13 14.18
N VAL A 64 0.71 5.19 13.34
CA VAL A 64 2.03 5.77 13.64
C VAL A 64 2.32 6.89 12.66
N VAL A 65 3.18 7.83 13.04
CA VAL A 65 3.45 9.01 12.22
C VAL A 65 4.94 9.19 11.96
N ASN A 66 5.34 9.24 10.70
CA ASN A 66 6.69 9.65 10.31
C ASN A 66 6.69 11.17 10.07
N PHE A 67 7.44 11.90 10.90
CA PHE A 67 7.51 13.37 10.88
C PHE A 67 8.62 13.96 10.00
N TYR A 68 9.38 13.15 9.26
CA TYR A 68 10.61 13.59 8.59
C TYR A 68 10.43 14.80 7.65
N ASN A 69 9.33 14.86 6.90
CA ASN A 69 8.95 16.03 6.07
C ASN A 69 7.68 16.74 6.59
N ALA A 70 7.28 16.51 7.85
CA ALA A 70 6.02 17.03 8.36
C ALA A 70 6.10 18.53 8.67
N PRO A 71 5.06 19.33 8.34
CA PRO A 71 5.00 20.72 8.76
C PRO A 71 4.80 20.83 10.29
N PRO A 72 5.15 21.98 10.91
CA PRO A 72 4.77 22.27 12.30
C PRO A 72 3.25 22.15 12.50
N GLY A 73 2.83 21.49 13.59
CA GLY A 73 1.41 21.25 13.91
C GLY A 73 0.78 20.01 13.24
N ALA A 74 1.54 19.28 12.42
CA ALA A 74 1.06 18.08 11.70
C ALA A 74 0.40 17.00 12.58
N LEU A 75 0.88 16.79 13.81
CA LEU A 75 0.28 15.81 14.72
C LEU A 75 -1.09 16.27 15.24
N GLU A 76 -1.25 17.56 15.50
CA GLU A 76 -2.49 18.17 15.96
C GLU A 76 -3.55 18.10 14.86
N ASP A 77 -3.17 18.40 13.61
CA ASP A 77 -4.01 18.21 12.43
C ASP A 77 -4.45 16.74 12.27
N VAL A 78 -3.53 15.77 12.39
CA VAL A 78 -3.87 14.33 12.35
C VAL A 78 -4.82 13.93 13.48
N LYS A 79 -4.64 14.45 14.71
CA LYS A 79 -5.58 14.20 15.83
C LYS A 79 -6.96 14.80 15.57
N VAL A 80 -7.04 15.99 14.93
CA VAL A 80 -8.32 16.59 14.52
C VAL A 80 -9.02 15.69 13.50
N VAL A 81 -8.32 15.19 12.48
CA VAL A 81 -8.88 14.22 11.53
C VAL A 81 -9.35 12.94 12.23
N ALA A 82 -8.52 12.37 13.10
CA ALA A 82 -8.87 11.17 13.88
C ALA A 82 -10.17 11.36 14.69
N SER A 83 -10.35 12.51 15.34
CA SER A 83 -11.59 12.81 16.07
C SER A 83 -12.81 13.01 15.15
N ARG A 84 -12.63 13.63 13.97
CA ARG A 84 -13.69 13.76 12.95
C ARG A 84 -14.11 12.39 12.40
N VAL A 85 -13.15 11.50 12.10
CA VAL A 85 -13.43 10.13 11.65
C VAL A 85 -14.14 9.33 12.73
N LYS A 86 -13.70 9.41 13.99
CA LYS A 86 -14.39 8.78 15.12
C LYS A 86 -15.83 9.28 15.26
N ALA A 87 -16.06 10.59 15.18
CA ALA A 87 -17.41 11.16 15.27
C ALA A 87 -18.33 10.71 14.12
N ALA A 88 -17.80 10.52 12.91
CA ALA A 88 -18.57 10.11 11.74
C ALA A 88 -18.80 8.58 11.64
N THR A 89 -17.91 7.75 12.19
CA THR A 89 -17.90 6.30 11.96
C THR A 89 -18.05 5.45 13.22
N GLY A 90 -17.84 6.03 14.41
CA GLY A 90 -17.72 5.30 15.68
C GLY A 90 -16.39 4.56 15.87
N ILE A 91 -15.50 4.54 14.88
CA ILE A 91 -14.23 3.82 14.94
C ILE A 91 -13.21 4.63 15.76
N ASP A 92 -12.56 3.99 16.73
CA ASP A 92 -11.44 4.56 17.45
C ASP A 92 -10.16 4.58 16.61
N LEU A 93 -9.46 5.72 16.59
CA LEU A 93 -8.11 5.83 16.01
C LEU A 93 -7.12 6.11 17.15
N ILE A 94 -6.13 5.23 17.32
CA ILE A 94 -5.16 5.28 18.41
C ILE A 94 -3.78 5.65 17.85
N TYR A 95 -3.20 6.72 18.39
CA TYR A 95 -1.84 7.13 18.07
C TYR A 95 -0.83 6.30 18.86
N ASP A 96 -0.07 5.44 18.18
CA ASP A 96 0.96 4.59 18.76
C ASP A 96 2.31 5.32 18.96
N GLY A 97 2.47 6.51 18.37
CA GLY A 97 3.67 7.33 18.50
C GLY A 97 4.37 7.67 17.17
N PRO A 98 5.52 8.36 17.24
CA PRO A 98 6.35 8.62 16.07
C PRO A 98 6.99 7.32 15.56
N THR A 99 7.30 7.26 14.27
CA THR A 99 8.08 6.18 13.66
C THR A 99 9.15 6.73 12.71
N ASP A 100 10.25 6.01 12.57
CA ASP A 100 11.30 6.25 11.58
C ASP A 100 11.02 5.55 10.23
N GLU A 101 9.95 4.77 10.15
CA GLU A 101 9.61 4.00 8.96
C GLU A 101 9.43 4.89 7.72
N PRO A 102 10.24 4.70 6.65
CA PRO A 102 10.07 5.45 5.42
C PRO A 102 8.78 5.03 4.70
N PRO A 103 7.97 5.96 4.17
CA PRO A 103 6.76 5.61 3.45
C PRO A 103 7.07 4.81 2.19
N SER A 104 6.32 3.72 1.98
CA SER A 104 6.48 2.81 0.83
C SER A 104 5.16 2.44 0.17
N ARG A 105 5.09 2.51 -1.17
CA ARG A 105 3.95 1.94 -1.92
C ARG A 105 3.87 0.42 -1.80
N TYR A 106 4.99 -0.21 -1.45
CA TYR A 106 5.17 -1.67 -1.36
C TYR A 106 5.29 -2.14 0.09
N ARG A 107 4.77 -1.35 1.04
CA ARG A 107 4.70 -1.70 2.46
C ARG A 107 3.77 -2.90 2.68
N ASP A 108 4.23 -3.89 3.45
CA ASP A 108 3.42 -5.02 3.88
C ASP A 108 2.48 -4.66 5.05
N ALA A 109 1.39 -5.41 5.19
CA ALA A 109 0.47 -5.27 6.32
C ALA A 109 1.03 -5.83 7.64
N TYR A 110 2.12 -6.62 7.58
CA TYR A 110 2.69 -7.35 8.70
C TYR A 110 4.21 -7.22 8.68
N GLU A 111 4.76 -6.48 9.64
CA GLU A 111 6.19 -6.19 9.77
C GLU A 111 6.66 -6.55 11.20
N PRO A 112 6.88 -7.85 11.49
CA PRO A 112 7.14 -8.31 12.85
C PRO A 112 8.45 -7.76 13.43
N ASP A 113 9.47 -7.56 12.60
CA ASP A 113 10.77 -7.00 13.00
C ASP A 113 10.68 -5.55 13.50
N ARG A 114 9.62 -4.82 13.11
CA ARG A 114 9.39 -3.41 13.50
C ARG A 114 8.29 -3.24 14.53
N TYR A 115 7.16 -3.94 14.36
CA TYR A 115 5.95 -3.72 15.18
C TYR A 115 5.58 -4.89 16.11
N GLY A 116 6.35 -5.99 16.09
CA GLY A 116 6.07 -7.21 16.83
C GLY A 116 5.01 -8.10 16.15
N GLU A 117 4.55 -9.15 16.83
CA GLU A 117 3.55 -10.11 16.33
C GLU A 117 2.12 -9.52 16.27
N ARG A 118 1.96 -8.43 15.51
CA ARG A 118 0.70 -7.74 15.23
C ARG A 118 0.71 -7.17 13.82
N TRP A 119 -0.47 -6.82 13.29
CA TRP A 119 -0.55 -6.02 12.07
C TRP A 119 0.17 -4.69 12.27
N ALA A 120 0.90 -4.25 11.25
CA ALA A 120 1.59 -2.98 11.28
C ALA A 120 0.55 -1.84 11.40
N PRO A 121 0.70 -0.87 12.32
CA PRO A 121 -0.21 0.28 12.41
C PRO A 121 -0.29 1.04 11.08
N VAL A 122 -1.37 1.80 10.86
CA VAL A 122 -1.46 2.67 9.68
C VAL A 122 -0.36 3.74 9.76
N LEU A 123 0.49 3.83 8.75
CA LEU A 123 1.48 4.89 8.67
C LEU A 123 0.89 6.15 8.05
N ILE A 124 1.12 7.29 8.70
CA ILE A 124 0.90 8.62 8.14
C ILE A 124 2.27 9.29 7.97
N ALA A 125 2.57 9.77 6.77
CA ALA A 125 3.84 10.41 6.46
C ALA A 125 3.67 11.60 5.49
N TRP A 126 4.67 12.47 5.46
CA TRP A 126 4.78 13.54 4.48
C TRP A 126 5.88 13.22 3.47
N ILE A 127 5.62 13.53 2.21
CA ILE A 127 6.51 13.28 1.08
C ILE A 127 6.63 14.54 0.24
N SER A 128 7.81 14.82 -0.29
CA SER A 128 7.94 15.71 -1.44
C SER A 128 7.75 14.86 -2.69
N ALA A 129 6.76 15.23 -3.50
CA ALA A 129 6.46 14.58 -4.78
C ALA A 129 6.20 15.67 -5.83
N ALA A 130 7.30 16.14 -6.43
CA ALA A 130 7.29 17.19 -7.44
C ALA A 130 7.05 16.59 -8.84
N PRO A 131 6.30 17.26 -9.73
CA PRO A 131 6.06 16.75 -11.09
C PRO A 131 7.38 16.49 -11.84
N GLY A 132 7.65 15.22 -12.13
CA GLY A 132 8.85 14.80 -12.88
C GLY A 132 10.05 14.38 -12.02
N ASP A 133 9.91 14.29 -10.69
CA ASP A 133 10.91 13.56 -9.88
C ASP A 133 10.84 12.04 -10.13
N ASP A 134 11.92 11.32 -9.77
CA ASP A 134 12.06 9.86 -9.90
C ASP A 134 11.67 9.11 -8.59
N SER A 135 10.85 9.74 -7.74
CA SER A 135 10.32 9.06 -6.56
C SER A 135 9.25 8.04 -6.96
N GLN A 136 9.01 7.08 -6.07
CA GLN A 136 7.83 6.22 -6.15
C GLN A 136 6.49 6.97 -5.92
N TRP A 137 6.46 8.30 -5.95
CA TRP A 137 5.26 9.11 -5.74
C TRP A 137 4.92 10.00 -6.94
N SER A 138 5.93 10.37 -7.73
CA SER A 138 5.77 11.10 -8.99
C SER A 138 5.40 10.16 -10.16
N ARG A 139 4.57 10.70 -11.06
CA ARG A 139 4.36 10.22 -12.44
C ARG A 139 4.01 11.43 -13.33
N PRO A 140 4.31 11.41 -14.64
CA PRO A 140 3.91 12.49 -15.55
C PRO A 140 2.41 12.80 -15.46
N GLY A 141 2.07 14.06 -15.18
CA GLY A 141 0.69 14.54 -15.04
C GLY A 141 -0.01 14.22 -13.72
N LEU A 142 0.61 13.48 -12.79
CA LEU A 142 0.04 13.18 -11.48
C LEU A 142 0.21 14.38 -10.53
N GLN A 143 -0.90 14.84 -9.94
CA GLN A 143 -0.95 15.85 -8.90
C GLN A 143 -1.91 15.40 -7.79
N PHE A 144 -1.53 15.60 -6.53
CA PHE A 144 -2.32 15.20 -5.37
C PHE A 144 -1.86 15.96 -4.12
N ALA A 145 -2.81 16.26 -3.22
CA ALA A 145 -2.53 16.71 -1.85
C ALA A 145 -2.22 15.52 -0.91
N GLY A 146 -2.81 14.35 -1.17
CA GLY A 146 -2.47 13.10 -0.48
C GLY A 146 -2.88 11.87 -1.26
N LEU A 147 -2.28 10.73 -0.93
CA LEU A 147 -2.61 9.40 -1.42
C LEU A 147 -2.72 8.44 -0.22
N SER A 148 -3.53 7.40 -0.36
CA SER A 148 -3.65 6.35 0.65
C SER A 148 -3.88 4.99 0.01
N THR A 149 -3.52 3.93 0.73
CA THR A 149 -3.90 2.56 0.39
C THR A 149 -4.18 1.78 1.67
N PRO A 150 -5.42 1.29 1.88
CA PRO A 150 -5.71 0.35 2.94
C PRO A 150 -5.20 -1.04 2.55
N LEU A 151 -4.53 -1.72 3.47
CA LEU A 151 -3.93 -3.03 3.26
C LEU A 151 -4.82 -4.13 3.87
N PRO A 152 -5.24 -5.14 3.08
CA PRO A 152 -6.06 -6.23 3.55
C PRO A 152 -5.27 -7.23 4.40
N ALA A 153 -5.97 -8.00 5.22
CA ALA A 153 -5.37 -9.17 5.86
C ALA A 153 -4.89 -10.19 4.82
N LEU A 154 -3.74 -10.83 5.09
CA LEU A 154 -3.24 -11.95 4.31
C LEU A 154 -4.32 -13.05 4.20
N GLY A 155 -4.47 -13.64 3.02
CA GLY A 155 -5.52 -14.63 2.73
C GLY A 155 -6.87 -14.05 2.28
N GLY A 156 -7.02 -12.71 2.21
CA GLY A 156 -8.14 -12.09 1.51
C GLY A 156 -9.49 -12.16 2.25
N SER A 157 -9.49 -12.03 3.57
CA SER A 157 -10.69 -12.17 4.44
C SER A 157 -11.79 -11.10 4.25
N GLY A 158 -11.67 -10.19 3.29
CA GLY A 158 -12.56 -9.03 3.15
C GLY A 158 -12.36 -7.97 4.24
N VAL A 159 -11.26 -8.01 4.98
CA VAL A 159 -10.98 -7.11 6.09
C VAL A 159 -9.68 -6.33 5.86
N TYR A 160 -9.73 -5.01 6.06
CA TYR A 160 -8.56 -4.15 6.15
C TYR A 160 -7.98 -4.18 7.57
N VAL A 161 -6.65 -4.26 7.68
CA VAL A 161 -5.93 -4.43 8.96
C VAL A 161 -4.75 -3.48 9.13
N SER A 162 -4.28 -2.88 8.05
CA SER A 162 -3.16 -1.93 8.01
C SER A 162 -3.36 -0.95 6.85
N GLY A 163 -2.41 -0.06 6.61
CA GLY A 163 -2.48 0.89 5.52
C GLY A 163 -1.37 1.92 5.57
N TRP A 164 -1.31 2.75 4.55
CA TRP A 164 -0.49 3.96 4.56
C TRP A 164 -1.26 5.15 3.99
N ILE A 165 -0.90 6.34 4.47
CA ILE A 165 -1.35 7.64 4.01
C ILE A 165 -0.10 8.49 3.82
N VAL A 166 0.06 9.07 2.63
CA VAL A 166 1.13 10.03 2.33
C VAL A 166 0.53 11.36 1.93
N ILE A 167 1.07 12.45 2.48
CA ILE A 167 0.64 13.83 2.22
C ILE A 167 1.75 14.53 1.44
N ASN A 168 1.41 15.18 0.33
CA ASN A 168 2.38 15.87 -0.51
C ASN A 168 2.68 17.27 0.05
N THR A 169 3.92 17.52 0.45
CA THR A 169 4.37 18.83 0.97
C THR A 169 4.16 19.95 -0.05
N GLU A 170 4.31 19.63 -1.34
CA GLU A 170 4.18 20.62 -2.43
C GLU A 170 2.72 21.04 -2.70
N GLN A 171 1.75 20.37 -2.07
CA GLN A 171 0.31 20.63 -2.24
C GLN A 171 -0.44 20.79 -0.90
N THR A 172 0.26 21.11 0.18
CA THR A 172 -0.39 21.45 1.46
C THR A 172 -1.11 22.79 1.38
N GLY A 173 -2.37 22.82 1.83
CA GLY A 173 -3.07 24.07 2.14
C GLY A 173 -2.50 24.74 3.40
N PRO A 174 -3.07 25.90 3.83
CA PRO A 174 -2.69 26.50 5.10
C PRO A 174 -2.96 25.55 6.29
N PRO A 175 -2.20 25.65 7.40
CA PRO A 175 -2.40 24.79 8.57
C PRO A 175 -3.80 24.91 9.19
N GLY A 176 -4.31 23.83 9.80
CA GLY A 176 -5.51 23.84 10.63
C GLY A 176 -6.84 23.36 10.01
N PHE A 177 -6.83 22.96 8.72
CA PHE A 177 -8.00 22.60 7.88
C PHE A 177 -9.00 23.73 7.60
#